data_AF-A0A379T8R5-F1
#
_entry.id   AF-A0A379T8R5-F1
#
_cell.length_a   1.000
_cell.length_b   1.000
_cell.length_c   1.000
_cell.angle_alpha   90.00
_cell.angle_beta   90.00
_cell.angle_gamma   90.00
#
_symmetry.space_group_name_H-M   'P 1'
#
loop_
_entity.id
_entity.type
_entity.pdbx_description
1 polymer ?
#
loop_
_entity_poly.entity_id
_entity_poly.type
_entity_poly.pdbx_seq_one_letter_code
_entity_poly.pdbx_strand_id
1 'polypeptide(L)'
;MKRRLFIAASLFAMHLSPALAADAVSFAPQPPAIDAGAWVLMDYTTGQVLTAGNEHQQRNPASLTKLMTGYVVDRAIDSHRISPDDIVTVGRDAWGEG
;
A
#
# COMPACT_ATOMS: atom_id res chain seq x y z
N MET A 1 35.21 -9.40 46.18
CA MET A 1 34.79 -8.55 45.04
C MET A 1 35.14 -9.13 43.66
N LYS A 2 36.17 -9.97 43.50
CA LYS A 2 36.58 -10.52 42.18
C LYS A 2 35.55 -11.49 41.54
N ARG A 3 34.89 -12.34 42.34
CA ARG A 3 33.86 -13.31 41.86
C ARG A 3 32.58 -12.66 41.30
N ARG A 4 32.20 -11.45 41.78
CA ARG A 4 31.03 -10.72 41.28
C ARG A 4 31.29 -10.07 39.91
N LEU A 5 32.54 -9.70 39.66
CA LEU A 5 32.98 -9.13 38.38
C LEU A 5 32.97 -10.19 37.25
N PHE A 6 33.32 -11.44 37.56
CA PHE A 6 33.25 -12.56 36.60
C PHE A 6 31.81 -12.95 36.21
N ILE A 7 30.87 -12.88 37.14
CA ILE A 7 29.45 -13.19 36.87
C ILE A 7 28.82 -12.10 35.99
N ALA A 8 29.15 -10.83 36.23
CA ALA A 8 28.68 -9.71 35.41
C ALA A 8 29.24 -9.76 33.97
N ALA A 9 30.50 -10.16 33.80
CA ALA A 9 31.10 -10.33 32.47
C ALA A 9 30.48 -11.49 31.67
N SER A 10 30.09 -12.57 32.34
CA SER A 10 29.44 -13.72 31.70
C SER A 10 27.99 -13.43 31.26
N LEU A 11 27.28 -12.56 31.99
CA LEU A 11 25.93 -12.12 31.61
C LEU A 11 25.96 -11.14 30.43
N PHE A 12 27.03 -10.34 30.28
CA PHE A 12 27.18 -9.44 29.13
C PHE A 12 27.51 -10.18 27.82
N ALA A 13 28.24 -11.30 27.89
CA ALA A 13 28.57 -12.11 26.72
C ALA A 13 27.37 -12.87 26.13
N MET A 14 26.28 -13.05 26.90
CA MET A 14 25.10 -13.80 26.47
C MET A 14 24.09 -12.95 25.67
N HIS A 15 24.31 -11.64 25.55
CA HIS A 15 23.45 -10.73 24.77
C HIS A 15 23.97 -10.46 23.36
N LEU A 16 25.13 -11.01 22.98
CA LEU A 16 25.69 -10.85 21.64
C LEU A 16 25.27 -12.01 20.73
N SER A 17 23.96 -12.18 20.52
CA SER A 17 23.48 -13.01 19.41
C SER A 17 23.73 -12.25 18.10
N PRO A 18 24.50 -12.80 17.15
CA PRO A 18 24.48 -12.27 15.80
C PRO A 18 23.11 -12.63 15.22
N ALA A 19 22.25 -11.63 15.03
CA ALA A 19 21.07 -11.76 14.20
C ALA A 19 21.58 -11.96 12.77
N LEU A 20 21.81 -13.22 12.38
CA LEU A 20 22.00 -13.59 10.99
C LEU A 20 20.63 -13.37 10.32
N ALA A 21 20.41 -12.17 9.81
CA ALA A 21 19.32 -11.93 8.87
C ALA A 21 19.65 -12.76 7.64
N ALA A 22 18.97 -13.90 7.49
CA ALA A 22 18.98 -14.63 6.25
C ALA A 22 18.27 -13.74 5.22
N ASP A 23 19.03 -13.21 4.25
CA ASP A 23 18.45 -12.63 3.05
C ASP A 23 17.61 -13.72 2.39
N ALA A 24 16.28 -13.56 2.44
CA ALA A 24 15.37 -14.45 1.75
C ALA A 24 15.70 -14.36 0.26
N VAL A 25 16.26 -15.43 -0.30
CA VAL A 25 16.49 -15.55 -1.75
C VAL A 25 15.13 -15.45 -2.42
N SER A 26 14.86 -14.31 -3.04
CA SER A 26 13.63 -14.08 -3.79
C SER A 26 13.70 -14.88 -5.10
N PHE A 27 12.89 -15.94 -5.19
CA PHE A 27 12.72 -16.74 -6.41
C PHE A 27 11.70 -16.13 -7.37
N ALA A 28 11.43 -14.83 -7.27
CA ALA A 28 10.50 -14.17 -8.17
C ALA A 28 11.01 -14.29 -9.62
N PRO A 29 10.16 -14.73 -10.57
CA PRO A 29 10.53 -14.76 -11.97
C PRO A 29 10.79 -13.33 -12.47
N GLN A 30 11.61 -13.21 -13.52
CA GLN A 30 11.79 -11.93 -14.20
C GLN A 30 10.44 -11.46 -14.76
N PRO A 31 10.00 -10.22 -14.46
CA PRO A 31 8.77 -9.67 -15.02
C PRO A 31 8.85 -9.57 -16.56
N PRO A 32 7.72 -9.70 -17.27
CA PRO A 32 7.69 -9.45 -18.72
C PRO A 32 7.98 -7.96 -19.00
N ALA A 33 8.44 -7.69 -20.22
CA ALA A 33 8.51 -6.31 -20.70
C ALA A 33 7.08 -5.75 -20.87
N ILE A 34 6.83 -4.57 -20.29
CA ILE A 34 5.54 -3.88 -20.38
C ILE A 34 5.73 -2.60 -21.22
N ASP A 35 4.99 -2.48 -22.31
CA ASP A 35 4.98 -1.28 -23.15
C ASP A 35 3.97 -0.26 -22.58
N ALA A 36 4.35 0.39 -21.49
CA ALA A 36 3.58 1.44 -20.86
C ALA A 36 4.49 2.48 -20.20
N GLY A 37 4.01 3.73 -20.09
CA GLY A 37 4.77 4.80 -19.43
C GLY A 37 4.96 4.58 -17.92
N ALA A 38 4.02 3.90 -17.27
CA ALA A 38 4.09 3.44 -15.87
C ALA A 38 3.10 2.27 -15.64
N TRP A 39 3.40 1.37 -14.70
CA TRP A 39 2.53 0.26 -14.31
C TRP A 39 2.79 -0.23 -12.89
N VAL A 40 1.80 -0.89 -12.28
CA VAL A 40 1.89 -1.58 -10.99
C VAL A 40 1.06 -2.85 -11.06
N LEU A 41 1.62 -3.98 -10.62
CA LEU A 41 0.88 -5.20 -10.29
C LEU A 41 0.99 -5.43 -8.78
N MET A 42 -0.16 -5.53 -8.11
CA MET A 42 -0.25 -5.62 -6.65
C MET A 42 -1.16 -6.79 -6.24
N ASP A 43 -0.74 -7.56 -5.24
CA ASP A 43 -1.60 -8.52 -4.56
C ASP A 43 -2.63 -7.79 -3.69
N TYR A 44 -3.91 -8.14 -3.84
CA TYR A 44 -5.01 -7.48 -3.14
C TYR A 44 -4.98 -7.71 -1.62
N THR A 45 -4.67 -8.94 -1.20
CA THR A 45 -4.80 -9.34 0.22
C THR A 45 -3.73 -8.67 1.09
N THR A 46 -2.51 -8.58 0.57
CA THR A 46 -1.33 -8.10 1.30
C THR A 46 -0.93 -6.68 0.96
N GLY A 47 -1.38 -6.15 -0.19
CA GLY A 47 -0.88 -4.89 -0.74
C GLY A 47 0.54 -4.99 -1.30
N GLN A 48 1.11 -6.20 -1.41
CA GLN A 48 2.46 -6.39 -1.94
C GLN A 48 2.51 -6.05 -3.43
N VAL A 49 3.38 -5.11 -3.80
CA VAL A 49 3.71 -4.85 -5.22
C VAL A 49 4.60 -6.00 -5.72
N LEU A 50 4.11 -6.74 -6.71
CA LEU A 50 4.81 -7.89 -7.31
C LEU A 50 5.78 -7.45 -8.41
N THR A 51 5.40 -6.42 -9.18
CA THR A 51 6.25 -5.75 -10.17
C THR A 51 5.68 -4.36 -10.46
N ALA A 52 6.56 -3.42 -10.80
CA ALA A 52 6.20 -2.03 -11.09
C ALA A 52 7.23 -1.39 -12.03
N GLY A 53 6.82 -0.29 -12.66
CA GLY A 53 7.71 0.58 -13.41
C GLY A 53 7.19 2.01 -13.41
N ASN A 54 8.06 2.97 -13.06
CA ASN A 54 7.73 4.39 -12.93
C ASN A 54 6.48 4.67 -12.05
N GLU A 55 6.23 3.84 -11.04
CA GLU A 55 4.99 3.83 -10.25
C GLU A 55 4.74 5.10 -9.44
N HIS A 56 5.80 5.85 -9.12
CA HIS A 56 5.71 7.11 -8.39
C HIS A 56 5.82 8.34 -9.31
N GLN A 57 5.93 8.15 -10.62
CA GLN A 57 5.91 9.25 -11.57
C GLN A 57 4.52 9.91 -11.60
N GLN A 58 4.46 11.21 -11.37
CA GLN A 58 3.20 11.97 -11.45
C GLN A 58 2.72 12.04 -12.91
N ARG A 59 1.46 11.64 -13.13
CA ARG A 59 0.80 11.64 -14.44
C ARG A 59 -0.66 12.11 -14.26
N ASN A 60 -1.23 12.74 -15.29
CA ASN A 60 -2.64 13.14 -15.26
C ASN A 60 -3.54 11.87 -15.27
N PRO A 61 -4.39 11.65 -14.26
CA PRO A 61 -5.23 10.46 -14.17
C PRO A 61 -6.46 10.48 -15.09
N ALA A 62 -6.83 11.64 -15.65
CA ALA A 62 -8.04 11.83 -16.43
C ALA A 62 -9.27 11.21 -15.72
N SER A 63 -10.03 10.34 -16.40
CA SER A 63 -11.24 9.71 -15.86
C SER A 63 -10.97 8.79 -14.65
N LEU A 64 -9.75 8.32 -14.41
CA LEU A 64 -9.40 7.53 -13.21
C LEU A 64 -9.62 8.32 -11.91
N THR A 65 -9.68 9.66 -11.99
CA THR A 65 -10.12 10.52 -10.88
C THR A 65 -11.46 10.08 -10.29
N LYS A 66 -12.36 9.51 -11.10
CA LYS A 66 -13.67 9.02 -10.66
C LYS A 66 -13.58 7.87 -9.65
N LEU A 67 -12.45 7.16 -9.56
CA LEU A 67 -12.23 6.17 -8.49
C LEU A 67 -12.29 6.83 -7.11
N MET A 68 -11.66 8.00 -6.94
CA MET A 68 -11.74 8.74 -5.68
C MET A 68 -13.13 9.34 -5.45
N THR A 69 -13.80 9.81 -6.52
CA THR A 69 -15.20 10.27 -6.42
C THR A 69 -16.12 9.18 -5.90
N GLY A 70 -16.05 7.97 -6.48
CA GLY A 70 -16.81 6.82 -6.01
C GLY A 70 -16.44 6.41 -4.59
N TYR A 71 -15.15 6.45 -4.24
CA TYR A 71 -14.68 6.14 -2.89
C TYR A 71 -15.26 7.09 -1.82
N VAL A 72 -15.41 8.38 -2.12
CA VAL A 72 -16.07 9.32 -1.20
C VAL A 72 -17.54 8.97 -0.99
N VAL A 73 -18.25 8.56 -2.05
CA VAL A 73 -19.64 8.10 -1.98
C VAL A 73 -19.74 6.83 -1.13
N ASP A 74 -18.87 5.83 -1.39
CA ASP A 74 -18.78 4.59 -0.61
C ASP A 74 -18.58 4.89 0.89
N ARG A 75 -17.64 5.78 1.23
CA ARG A 75 -17.40 6.17 2.63
C ARG A 75 -18.57 6.90 3.26
N ALA A 76 -19.36 7.65 2.50
CA ALA A 76 -20.56 8.29 3.00
C ALA A 76 -21.66 7.27 3.31
N ILE A 77 -21.77 6.21 2.50
CA ILE A 77 -22.68 5.08 2.76
C ILE A 77 -22.22 4.26 3.97
N ASP A 78 -20.94 3.87 4.02
CA ASP A 78 -20.31 3.11 5.13
C ASP A 78 -20.49 3.82 6.49
N SER A 79 -20.36 5.15 6.49
CA SER A 79 -20.57 5.99 7.68
C SER A 79 -22.03 6.40 7.92
N HIS A 80 -22.98 5.82 7.18
CA HIS A 80 -24.42 6.05 7.32
C HIS A 80 -24.84 7.53 7.17
N ARG A 81 -24.08 8.33 6.43
CA ARG A 81 -24.44 9.74 6.12
C ARG A 81 -25.42 9.85 4.96
N ILE A 82 -25.40 8.88 4.04
CA ILE A 82 -26.33 8.74 2.92
C ILE A 82 -26.66 7.25 2.74
N SER A 83 -27.75 6.94 2.03
CA SER A 83 -28.14 5.60 1.60
C SER A 83 -28.05 5.47 0.07
N PRO A 84 -27.78 4.26 -0.47
CA PRO A 84 -27.95 3.98 -1.89
C PRO A 84 -29.36 4.28 -2.43
N ASP A 85 -30.37 4.22 -1.55
CA ASP A 85 -31.78 4.45 -1.89
C ASP A 85 -32.22 5.92 -1.74
N ASP A 86 -31.32 6.82 -1.34
CA ASP A 86 -31.63 8.23 -1.19
C ASP A 86 -32.00 8.85 -2.54
N ILE A 87 -33.15 9.52 -2.59
CA ILE A 87 -33.59 10.23 -3.79
C ILE A 87 -32.84 11.56 -3.90
N VAL A 88 -31.99 11.67 -4.91
CA VAL A 88 -31.22 12.89 -5.22
C VAL A 88 -31.89 13.66 -6.36
N THR A 89 -31.96 14.98 -6.23
CA THR A 89 -32.46 15.87 -7.30
C THR A 89 -31.32 16.26 -8.23
N VAL A 90 -31.50 16.08 -9.55
CA VAL A 90 -30.52 16.50 -10.57
C VAL A 90 -30.60 18.01 -10.75
N GLY A 91 -29.60 18.73 -10.23
CA GLY A 91 -29.47 20.18 -10.39
C GLY A 91 -28.87 20.59 -11.75
N ARG A 92 -28.89 21.89 -12.05
CA ARG A 92 -28.32 22.44 -13.30
C ARG A 92 -26.83 22.16 -13.46
N ASP A 93 -26.07 22.14 -12.37
CA ASP A 93 -24.62 21.86 -12.39
C ASP A 93 -24.28 20.41 -12.79
N ALA A 94 -25.25 19.48 -12.63
CA ALA A 94 -25.12 18.09 -13.03
C ALA A 94 -25.63 17.83 -14.46
N TRP A 95 -26.07 18.88 -15.16
CA TRP A 95 -26.53 18.80 -16.54
C TRP A 95 -25.42 19.28 -17.48
N GLY A 96 -24.90 18.38 -18.32
CA GLY A 96 -23.98 18.75 -19.39
C GLY A 96 -24.74 19.22 -20.63
N GLU A 97 -24.44 20.42 -21.15
CA GLU A 97 -24.50 20.60 -22.60
C GLU A 97 -23.33 19.78 -23.17
N GLY A 98 -23.65 18.85 -24.08
CA GLY A 98 -22.71 17.82 -24.55
C GLY A 98 -21.38 18.35 -25.07
#